data_AF-A0A5C5SCB8-F1
#
_entry.id   AF-A0A5C5SCB8-F1
#
_cell.length_a   1.000
_cell.length_b   1.000
_cell.length_c   1.000
_cell.angle_alpha   90.00
_cell.angle_beta   90.00
_cell.angle_gamma   90.00
#
_symmetry.space_group_name_H-M   'P 1'
#
loop_
_entity.id
_entity.type
_entity.pdbx_description
1 polymer ?
#
loop_
_entity_poly.entity_id
_entity_poly.type
_entity_poly.pdbx_seq_one_letter_code
_entity_poly.pdbx_strand_id
1 'polypeptide(L)' 'MKRLFLATTLLLAGMASAHAITLAEAVRDGYEVKAASMAGVQTLFIVLQKEKTVLVCEMSDTKPCRLFR' A
#
# COMPACT_ATOMS: atom_id res chain seq x y z
N MET A 1 6.90 -9.05 49.78
CA MET A 1 7.20 -9.46 48.39
C MET A 1 6.64 -8.40 47.45
N LYS A 2 7.49 -7.63 46.76
CA LYS A 2 7.07 -6.55 45.85
C LYS A 2 6.70 -7.13 44.48
N ARG A 3 5.46 -6.96 44.03
CA ARG A 3 5.02 -7.30 42.67
C ARG A 3 5.34 -6.10 41.77
N LEU A 4 6.41 -6.21 40.98
CA LEU A 4 6.64 -5.27 39.87
C LEU A 4 5.78 -5.72 38.68
N PHE A 5 4.71 -4.98 38.42
CA PHE A 5 4.02 -5.03 37.14
C PHE A 5 4.80 -4.15 36.16
N LEU A 6 5.55 -4.78 35.25
CA LEU A 6 6.14 -4.09 34.12
C LEU A 6 5.08 -3.96 33.03
N ALA A 7 4.38 -2.83 33.01
CA ALA A 7 3.57 -2.42 31.87
C ALA A 7 4.51 -1.92 30.77
N THR A 8 5.02 -2.83 29.94
CA THR A 8 5.63 -2.47 28.66
C THR A 8 4.52 -2.13 27.68
N THR A 9 4.10 -0.87 27.71
CA THR A 9 3.45 -0.18 26.60
C THR A 9 4.42 -0.18 25.41
N LEU A 10 4.40 -1.24 24.60
CA LEU A 10 4.93 -1.20 23.25
C LEU A 10 3.96 -0.40 22.38
N LEU A 11 4.13 0.92 22.49
CA LEU A 11 3.87 1.89 21.44
C LEU A 11 4.65 1.47 20.19
N LEU A 12 4.13 0.51 19.43
CA LEU A 12 4.40 0.40 18.00
C LEU A 12 3.38 1.29 17.28
N ALA A 13 3.54 2.58 17.54
CA ALA A 13 3.00 3.63 16.70
C ALA A 13 3.53 3.42 15.27
N GLY A 14 2.62 3.20 14.34
CA GLY A 14 2.56 4.04 13.15
C GLY A 14 3.73 3.99 12.16
N MET A 15 4.52 2.93 12.11
CA MET A 15 5.28 2.61 10.91
C MET A 15 4.35 1.85 9.98
N ALA A 16 3.48 2.58 9.29
CA ALA A 16 2.85 2.12 8.06
C ALA A 16 3.99 1.82 7.07
N SER A 17 4.55 0.61 7.16
CA SER A 17 5.37 0.05 6.11
C SER A 17 4.50 0.05 4.87
N ALA A 18 4.75 1.02 3.98
CA ALA A 18 4.26 0.99 2.63
C ALA A 18 4.85 -0.28 2.01
N HIS A 19 4.16 -1.41 2.21
CA HIS A 19 4.46 -2.64 1.54
C HIS A 19 4.31 -2.33 0.06
N ALA A 20 5.47 -2.22 -0.57
CA ALA A 20 5.66 -2.02 -1.98
C ALA A 20 5.11 -3.28 -2.68
N ILE A 21 3.81 -3.29 -3.00
CA ILE A 21 3.20 -4.35 -3.80
C ILE A 21 3.35 -3.99 -5.27
N THR A 22 3.64 -4.98 -6.09
CA THR A 22 3.63 -4.82 -7.55
C THR A 22 2.20 -4.86 -8.09
N LEU A 23 1.99 -4.39 -9.32
CA LEU A 23 0.69 -4.50 -10.00
C LEU A 23 0.25 -5.96 -10.11
N ALA A 24 1.18 -6.85 -10.44
CA ALA A 24 0.91 -8.29 -10.57
C ALA A 24 0.49 -8.93 -9.23
N GLU A 25 1.08 -8.50 -8.12
CA GLU A 25 0.65 -8.91 -6.77
C GLU A 25 -0.74 -8.40 -6.44
N ALA A 26 -1.03 -7.11 -6.69
CA ALA A 26 -2.35 -6.55 -6.47
C ALA A 26 -3.44 -7.31 -7.26
N VAL A 27 -3.18 -7.64 -8.53
CA VAL A 27 -4.12 -8.41 -9.36
C VAL A 27 -4.28 -9.84 -8.83
N ARG A 28 -3.18 -10.52 -8.42
CA ARG A 28 -3.25 -11.86 -7.79
C ARG A 28 -4.04 -11.86 -6.49
N ASP A 29 -3.96 -10.77 -5.71
CA ASP A 29 -4.71 -10.58 -4.47
C ASP A 29 -6.19 -10.23 -4.71
N GLY A 30 -6.62 -10.13 -5.98
CA GLY A 30 -8.01 -9.91 -6.38
C GLY A 30 -8.39 -8.43 -6.46
N TYR A 31 -7.44 -7.52 -6.60
CA TYR A 31 -7.74 -6.13 -6.96
C TYR A 31 -8.02 -6.02 -8.45
N GLU A 32 -9.08 -5.30 -8.81
CA GLU A 32 -9.47 -5.06 -10.19
C GLU A 32 -9.01 -3.68 -10.64
N VAL A 33 -8.49 -3.57 -11.86
CA VAL A 33 -8.18 -2.27 -12.48
C VAL A 33 -9.49 -1.51 -12.74
N LYS A 34 -9.60 -0.29 -12.20
CA LYS A 34 -10.76 0.59 -12.40
C LYS A 34 -10.46 1.75 -13.34
N ALA A 35 -9.24 2.25 -13.33
CA ALA A 35 -8.81 3.31 -14.22
C ALA A 35 -7.32 3.23 -14.48
N ALA A 36 -6.90 3.77 -15.62
CA ALA A 36 -5.50 4.02 -15.93
C ALA A 36 -5.38 5.41 -16.54
N SER A 37 -4.39 6.18 -16.09
CA SER A 37 -4.15 7.54 -16.57
C SER A 37 -2.66 7.80 -16.70
N MET A 38 -2.26 8.45 -17.78
CA MET A 38 -0.90 8.95 -17.93
C MET A 38 -0.82 10.37 -17.36
N ALA A 39 0.15 10.63 -16.49
CA ALA A 39 0.49 11.99 -16.09
C ALA A 39 1.87 12.37 -16.64
N GLY A 40 1.92 13.47 -17.39
CA GLY A 40 3.13 13.89 -18.08
C GLY A 40 3.52 12.95 -19.22
N VAL A 41 4.82 12.90 -19.53
CA VAL A 41 5.32 12.21 -20.73
C VAL A 41 5.56 10.71 -20.50
N GLN A 42 5.78 10.26 -19.24
CA GLN A 42 6.30 8.91 -18.98
C GLN A 42 5.74 8.19 -17.73
N THR A 43 4.79 8.78 -17.01
CA THR A 43 4.27 8.16 -15.78
C THR A 43 2.87 7.62 -16.00
N LEU A 44 2.69 6.31 -15.86
CA LEU A 44 1.37 5.66 -15.88
C LEU A 44 0.88 5.42 -14.45
N PHE A 45 -0.30 5.92 -14.14
CA PHE A 45 -1.02 5.63 -12.90
C PHE A 45 -2.14 4.62 -13.17
N ILE A 46 -2.19 3.55 -12.38
CA ILE A 46 -3.24 2.53 -12.46
C ILE A 46 -3.97 2.50 -11.12
N VAL A 47 -5.27 2.76 -11.15
CA VAL A 47 -6.14 2.67 -9.98
C VAL A 47 -6.71 1.26 -9.92
N LEU A 48 -6.45 0.54 -8.83
CA LEU A 48 -7.09 -0.73 -8.55
C LEU A 48 -8.03 -0.63 -7.36
N GLN A 49 -9.10 -1.44 -7.37
CA GLN A 49 -10.06 -1.50 -6.29
C GLN A 49 -10.40 -2.94 -5.94
N LYS A 50 -10.49 -3.23 -4.65
CA LYS A 50 -11.07 -4.44 -4.08
C LYS A 50 -12.00 -4.05 -2.96
N GLU A 51 -13.27 -4.36 -3.08
CA GLU A 51 -14.32 -3.95 -2.13
C GLU A 51 -14.29 -2.42 -1.89
N LYS A 52 -13.93 -1.98 -0.68
CA LYS A 52 -13.81 -0.56 -0.29
C LYS A 52 -12.36 -0.05 -0.28
N THR A 53 -11.39 -0.88 -0.68
CA THR A 53 -9.96 -0.52 -0.68
C THR A 53 -9.53 -0.09 -2.08
N VAL A 54 -8.84 1.04 -2.17
CA VAL A 54 -8.29 1.58 -3.43
C VAL A 54 -6.76 1.57 -3.36
N LEU A 55 -6.12 1.19 -4.46
CA LEU A 55 -4.68 1.21 -4.67
C LEU A 55 -4.37 2.09 -5.87
N VAL A 56 -3.23 2.78 -5.84
CA VAL A 56 -2.72 3.48 -7.02
C VAL A 56 -1.29 3.01 -7.29
N CYS A 57 -1.12 2.32 -8.41
CA CYS A 57 0.18 1.94 -8.92
C CYS A 57 0.74 3.05 -9.78
N GLU A 58 1.91 3.58 -9.45
CA GLU A 58 2.68 4.46 -10.32
C GLU A 58 3.75 3.63 -11.03
N MET A 59 3.58 3.44 -12.33
CA MET A 59 4.59 2.84 -13.21
C MET A 59 5.44 3.96 -13.81
N SER A 60 6.46 4.36 -13.06
CA SER A 60 7.63 5.09 -13.57
C SER A 60 8.86 4.19 -13.43
N ASP A 61 9.27 3.59 -14.54
CA ASP A 61 10.46 2.76 -14.79
C ASP A 61 10.77 1.51 -13.93
N THR A 62 10.36 1.41 -12.66
CA THR A 62 10.60 0.21 -11.80
C THR A 62 9.95 0.36 -10.41
N LYS A 63 9.14 1.39 -10.18
CA LYS A 63 8.61 1.68 -8.83
C LYS A 63 7.44 0.77 -8.45
N PRO A 64 7.36 0.37 -7.17
CA PRO A 64 6.25 -0.41 -6.63
C PRO A 64 4.97 0.43 -6.50
N CYS A 65 3.81 -0.23 -6.49
CA CYS A 65 2.53 0.42 -6.23
C CYS A 65 2.49 0.96 -4.81
N ARG A 66 1.88 2.14 -4.63
CA ARG A 66 1.69 2.73 -3.32
C ARG A 66 0.23 2.59 -2.91
N LEU A 67 0.03 2.12 -1.68
CA LEU A 67 -1.26 2.14 -1.00
C LEU A 67 -1.62 3.60 -0.69
N PHE A 68 -2.73 4.09 -1.25
CA PHE A 68 -3.38 5.32 -0.79
C PHE A 68 -4.58 4.87 0.04
N ARG A 69 -4.47 4.96 1.36
CA ARG A 69 -5.57 4.71 2.31
C ARG A 69 -6.33 6.00 2.60
#